data_AF-A0A9E0SGV8-F1
#
_entry.id   AF-A0A9E0SGV8-F1
#
_cell.length_a   1.000
_cell.length_b   1.000
_cell.length_c   1.000
_cell.angle_alpha   90.00
_cell.angle_beta   90.00
_cell.angle_gamma   90.00
#
_symmetry.space_group_name_H-M   'P 1'
#
loop_
_entity.id
_entity.type
_entity.pdbx_description
1 polymer ?
#
loop_
_entity_poly.entity_id
_entity_poly.type
_entity_poly.pdbx_seq_one_letter_code
_entity_poly.pdbx_strand_id
1 'polypeptide(L)'
;MKTKPITAKIATAVIGLSLAASAVAGLTDLSTSPLVTSSSSSVLPNIFLMMDDSGSMNWDYMPDVGNNPVFGTSKYGYASNQCNGVFYNPAIKYLPPITYDGVTSYSNASFTGAWMDGYKTSLGTLNLSTGFTLGLYQSYSAPGGGVPAYYYNYLGTQTADSQKNYYKSTTTFYKECNTTAADNPTATLTVSGSGSTSVTSITVNGVSIMSGASTANTSTSTVAANIAAKITAAGYSATASGSTVTITGPASAAAILPVVTQTGGMSIAPSAFTPFAKVVVSATSGPGGTDERQNFANWFSYYRTRINMMKSGTGFAFRSLDNHYRVGFATMNNNGGSKFLNLATFDATQKQNWYTMLYSTSVNNSTPLLKALSNVGRMYGNKLTTLNGVAVSDPMQYSCQQNFTILSTDGFWNDATNYDLNGNKVNNQDGDQPRPYNDGATSTVTEATPTSSTVRNQTDTPKTVTIKWSRDSITTDATKGGGTCTNKKYRVTTQNQFY
;
A
#
# COMPACT_ATOMS: atom_id res chain seq x y z
N MET A 1 -89.50 14.98 45.24
CA MET A 1 -89.10 15.22 43.83
C MET A 1 -87.61 14.93 43.69
N LYS A 2 -87.27 14.19 42.62
CA LYS A 2 -85.97 14.04 41.90
C LYS A 2 -84.80 14.91 42.44
N THR A 3 -83.55 14.48 42.65
CA THR A 3 -82.72 13.36 42.16
C THR A 3 -81.39 13.36 42.96
N LYS A 4 -80.81 12.18 43.25
CA LYS A 4 -79.45 11.91 43.79
C LYS A 4 -78.43 11.76 42.63
N PRO A 5 -77.11 11.55 42.84
CA PRO A 5 -76.13 12.16 43.77
C PRO A 5 -74.77 12.48 43.07
N ILE A 6 -73.86 13.23 43.73
CA ILE A 6 -72.41 13.17 43.43
C ILE A 6 -71.68 13.00 44.76
N THR A 7 -71.02 11.85 44.93
CA THR A 7 -70.29 11.49 46.15
C THR A 7 -68.88 12.10 46.10
N ALA A 8 -68.56 12.93 47.09
CA ALA A 8 -67.25 13.52 47.31
C ALA A 8 -66.34 12.58 48.12
N LYS A 9 -65.04 12.69 47.85
CA LYS A 9 -63.91 11.95 48.45
C LYS A 9 -63.74 12.23 49.95
N ILE A 10 -63.35 11.22 50.73
CA ILE A 10 -62.74 11.40 52.06
C ILE A 10 -61.42 10.59 52.16
N ALA A 11 -60.38 11.37 52.38
CA ALA A 11 -59.14 11.22 53.14
C ALA A 11 -58.77 9.90 53.88
N THR A 12 -57.54 9.43 53.54
CA THR A 12 -56.34 9.36 54.39
C THR A 12 -56.06 8.17 55.35
N ALA A 13 -54.92 7.55 55.05
CA ALA A 13 -53.86 6.94 55.88
C ALA A 13 -54.08 5.57 56.56
N VAL A 14 -53.38 4.57 56.02
CA VAL A 14 -52.69 3.55 56.82
C VAL A 14 -51.22 3.51 56.40
N ILE A 15 -50.36 3.70 57.39
CA ILE A 15 -48.90 3.60 57.33
C ILE A 15 -48.55 2.11 57.15
N GLY A 16 -48.07 1.76 55.96
CA GLY A 16 -47.54 0.44 55.64
C GLY A 16 -46.02 0.48 55.54
N LEU A 17 -45.36 -0.15 56.51
CA LEU A 17 -43.93 -0.36 56.61
C LEU A 17 -43.38 -1.00 55.32
N SER A 18 -42.75 -0.21 54.44
CA SER A 18 -42.12 -0.74 53.23
C SER A 18 -40.81 -1.45 53.60
N LEU A 19 -40.87 -2.77 53.71
CA LEU A 19 -39.68 -3.62 53.63
C LEU A 19 -38.91 -3.26 52.36
N ALA A 20 -37.64 -2.92 52.50
CA ALA A 20 -36.71 -2.79 51.39
C ALA A 20 -36.57 -4.17 50.72
N ALA A 21 -37.34 -4.39 49.65
CA ALA A 21 -37.11 -5.49 48.75
C ALA A 21 -35.76 -5.23 48.06
N SER A 22 -34.76 -6.05 48.39
CA SER A 22 -33.53 -6.12 47.64
C SER A 22 -33.88 -6.32 46.16
N ALA A 23 -33.47 -5.41 45.29
CA ALA A 23 -33.52 -5.64 43.86
C ALA A 23 -32.59 -6.81 43.54
N VAL A 24 -33.18 -7.99 43.39
CA VAL A 24 -32.48 -9.15 42.87
C VAL A 24 -32.28 -8.87 41.39
N ALA A 25 -31.03 -8.71 40.96
CA ALA A 25 -30.70 -8.77 39.55
C ALA A 25 -31.17 -10.13 39.03
N GLY A 26 -32.21 -10.13 38.20
CA GLY A 26 -32.59 -11.34 37.45
C GLY A 26 -31.39 -11.80 36.63
N LEU A 27 -31.20 -13.11 36.54
CA LEU A 27 -30.25 -13.69 35.60
C LEU A 27 -30.55 -13.10 34.21
N THR A 28 -29.65 -12.30 33.68
CA THR A 28 -29.68 -11.90 32.28
C THR A 28 -29.47 -13.19 31.48
N ASP A 29 -30.55 -13.72 30.92
CA ASP A 29 -30.50 -14.92 30.11
C ASP A 29 -29.67 -14.61 28.87
N LEU A 30 -28.42 -15.09 28.85
CA LEU A 30 -27.62 -15.11 27.63
C LEU A 30 -28.30 -16.09 26.69
N SER A 31 -28.69 -15.63 25.49
CA SER A 31 -29.37 -16.44 24.49
C SER A 31 -28.73 -17.81 24.37
N THR A 32 -29.49 -18.85 24.69
CA THR A 32 -29.09 -20.26 24.64
C THR A 32 -29.35 -20.89 23.27
N SER A 33 -29.72 -20.09 22.27
CA SER A 33 -29.90 -20.57 20.90
C SER A 33 -28.56 -20.62 20.16
N PRO A 34 -28.20 -21.76 19.53
CA PRO A 34 -27.03 -21.82 18.67
C PRO A 34 -27.15 -20.80 17.52
N LEU A 35 -26.06 -20.09 17.24
CA LEU A 35 -25.90 -19.10 16.13
C LEU A 35 -26.31 -19.65 14.74
N VAL A 36 -26.52 -20.95 14.62
CA VAL A 36 -26.86 -21.67 13.39
C VAL A 36 -28.38 -21.69 13.10
N THR A 37 -29.26 -21.34 14.05
CA THR A 37 -30.72 -21.32 13.84
C THR A 37 -31.38 -19.95 13.97
N SER A 38 -30.63 -18.87 14.24
CA SER A 38 -31.13 -17.53 13.96
C SER A 38 -31.13 -17.35 12.44
N SER A 39 -32.30 -17.17 11.83
CA SER A 39 -32.40 -16.76 10.43
C SER A 39 -31.39 -15.63 10.16
N SER A 40 -30.66 -15.74 9.06
CA SER A 40 -29.50 -14.93 8.65
C SER A 40 -29.78 -13.42 8.42
N SER A 41 -30.47 -12.72 9.33
CA SER A 41 -31.09 -11.43 9.00
C SER A 41 -31.36 -10.41 10.14
N SER A 42 -30.99 -10.61 11.41
CA SER A 42 -31.39 -9.62 12.45
C SER A 42 -30.33 -8.60 12.87
N VAL A 43 -29.02 -8.87 12.72
CA VAL A 43 -27.95 -7.94 13.13
C VAL A 43 -26.89 -7.87 12.04
N LEU A 44 -26.91 -6.80 11.23
CA LEU A 44 -25.93 -6.60 10.17
C LEU A 44 -24.59 -6.09 10.74
N PRO A 45 -23.43 -6.65 10.36
CA PRO A 45 -22.13 -6.10 10.76
C PRO A 45 -21.91 -4.67 10.21
N ASN A 46 -21.26 -3.82 10.98
CA ASN A 46 -20.84 -2.48 10.57
C ASN A 46 -19.42 -2.53 9.97
N ILE A 47 -19.23 -1.93 8.80
CA ILE A 47 -17.93 -1.72 8.14
C ILE A 47 -17.78 -0.23 7.88
N PHE A 48 -16.80 0.41 8.49
CA PHE A 48 -16.55 1.83 8.32
C PHE A 48 -15.21 2.06 7.60
N LEU A 49 -15.24 2.73 6.45
CA LEU A 49 -14.02 3.16 5.76
C LEU A 49 -13.66 4.59 6.20
N MET A 50 -12.50 4.74 6.84
CA MET A 50 -11.85 6.03 7.05
C MET A 50 -10.72 6.17 6.03
N MET A 51 -10.87 7.09 5.09
CA MET A 51 -9.96 7.27 3.96
C MET A 51 -9.05 8.47 4.15
N ASP A 52 -7.75 8.25 3.98
CA ASP A 52 -6.77 9.33 3.88
C ASP A 52 -6.98 10.15 2.60
N ASP A 53 -7.19 11.44 2.80
CA ASP A 53 -7.33 12.46 1.78
C ASP A 53 -6.29 13.57 1.95
N SER A 54 -5.17 13.29 2.63
CA SER A 54 -4.06 14.22 2.80
C SER A 54 -3.39 14.57 1.47
N GLY A 55 -2.61 15.66 1.45
CA GLY A 55 -1.93 16.11 0.23
C GLY A 55 -0.94 15.09 -0.36
N SER A 56 -0.32 14.24 0.48
CA SER A 56 0.63 13.21 0.03
C SER A 56 -0.02 12.13 -0.82
N MET A 57 -1.32 11.92 -0.65
CA MET A 57 -2.09 10.98 -1.47
C MET A 57 -2.13 11.41 -2.97
N ASN A 58 -1.75 12.63 -3.33
CA ASN A 58 -1.62 13.02 -4.74
C ASN A 58 -0.33 12.51 -5.42
N TRP A 59 0.62 11.97 -4.65
CA TRP A 59 1.94 11.61 -5.17
C TRP A 59 1.89 10.38 -6.08
N ASP A 60 2.76 10.36 -7.09
CA ASP A 60 2.92 9.26 -8.07
C ASP A 60 4.18 8.42 -7.80
N TYR A 61 4.61 8.42 -6.55
CA TYR A 61 5.73 7.67 -6.05
C TYR A 61 5.41 7.06 -4.68
N MET A 62 5.87 5.84 -4.45
CA MET A 62 6.09 5.23 -3.13
C MET A 62 7.24 4.25 -3.24
N PRO A 63 8.25 4.30 -2.36
CA PRO A 63 8.25 4.99 -1.06
C PRO A 63 8.77 6.43 -1.10
N ASP A 64 8.59 7.14 0.02
CA ASP A 64 9.08 8.50 0.26
C ASP A 64 9.87 8.66 1.56
N VAL A 65 10.66 9.73 1.62
CA VAL A 65 11.40 10.21 2.80
C VAL A 65 11.26 11.73 2.89
N GLY A 66 10.68 12.23 3.98
CA GLY A 66 10.52 13.67 4.21
C GLY A 66 9.82 14.39 3.05
N ASN A 67 8.69 13.85 2.58
CA ASN A 67 7.89 14.36 1.47
C ASN A 67 8.59 14.37 0.09
N ASN A 68 9.65 13.59 -0.07
CA ASN A 68 10.36 13.44 -1.33
C ASN A 68 10.40 11.96 -1.74
N PRO A 69 10.38 11.65 -3.04
CA PRO A 69 10.57 10.28 -3.49
C PRO A 69 11.94 9.76 -3.03
N VAL A 70 12.00 8.51 -2.57
CA VAL A 70 13.28 7.85 -2.23
C VAL A 70 14.23 7.84 -3.43
N PHE A 71 13.69 7.64 -4.63
CA PHE A 71 14.42 7.72 -5.89
C PHE A 71 13.81 8.83 -6.74
N GLY A 72 14.55 9.91 -7.01
CA GLY A 72 14.07 11.03 -7.83
C GLY A 72 13.87 10.67 -9.32
N THR A 73 13.23 11.56 -10.08
CA THR A 73 12.84 11.32 -11.49
C THR A 73 14.01 11.05 -12.46
N SER A 74 15.24 11.36 -12.05
CA SER A 74 16.47 11.04 -12.79
C SER A 74 17.01 9.63 -12.52
N LYS A 75 16.35 8.85 -11.64
CA LYS A 75 16.80 7.52 -11.21
C LYS A 75 15.93 6.43 -11.83
N TYR A 76 16.51 5.25 -12.07
CA TYR A 76 15.75 4.10 -12.56
C TYR A 76 14.57 3.77 -11.66
N GLY A 77 14.75 3.92 -10.35
CA GLY A 77 13.77 3.56 -9.35
C GLY A 77 12.48 4.38 -9.39
N TYR A 78 12.45 5.56 -10.00
CA TYR A 78 11.20 6.33 -10.10
C TYR A 78 10.20 5.65 -11.04
N ALA A 79 10.68 5.18 -12.20
CA ALA A 79 9.86 4.65 -13.29
C ALA A 79 9.93 3.12 -13.40
N SER A 80 10.20 2.44 -12.29
CA SER A 80 10.23 0.97 -12.19
C SER A 80 9.33 0.51 -11.06
N ASN A 81 8.34 -0.35 -11.34
CA ASN A 81 7.35 -0.76 -10.32
C ASN A 81 7.96 -1.51 -9.13
N GLN A 82 9.11 -2.16 -9.33
CA GLN A 82 9.83 -2.85 -8.26
C GLN A 82 10.36 -1.85 -7.22
N CYS A 83 10.81 -0.68 -7.67
CA CYS A 83 11.37 0.38 -6.85
C CYS A 83 10.32 1.41 -6.40
N ASN A 84 9.31 1.68 -7.25
CA ASN A 84 8.19 2.58 -7.01
C ASN A 84 6.87 1.81 -7.15
N GLY A 85 6.26 1.41 -6.03
CA GLY A 85 5.09 0.52 -6.02
C GLY A 85 3.82 1.10 -6.66
N VAL A 86 3.75 2.42 -6.84
CA VAL A 86 2.62 3.10 -7.52
C VAL A 86 2.83 3.13 -9.04
N PHE A 87 4.07 2.97 -9.52
CA PHE A 87 4.38 3.03 -10.93
C PHE A 87 3.80 1.86 -11.71
N TYR A 88 3.64 2.05 -13.02
CA TYR A 88 3.06 1.05 -13.91
C TYR A 88 3.77 -0.32 -13.80
N ASN A 89 3.00 -1.35 -13.48
CA ASN A 89 3.43 -2.73 -13.48
C ASN A 89 2.78 -3.47 -14.68
N PRO A 90 3.55 -3.85 -15.71
CA PRO A 90 3.00 -4.53 -16.89
C PRO A 90 2.39 -5.90 -16.58
N ALA A 91 2.72 -6.52 -15.44
CA ALA A 91 2.11 -7.78 -15.01
C ALA A 91 0.68 -7.60 -14.44
N ILE A 92 0.26 -6.36 -14.15
CA ILE A 92 -1.07 -6.04 -13.63
C ILE A 92 -1.95 -5.54 -14.78
N LYS A 93 -3.16 -6.08 -14.87
CA LYS A 93 -4.21 -5.55 -15.74
C LYS A 93 -4.99 -4.46 -15.00
N TYR A 94 -4.80 -3.20 -15.41
CA TYR A 94 -5.48 -2.03 -14.87
C TYR A 94 -6.84 -1.86 -15.56
N LEU A 95 -7.87 -2.35 -14.89
CA LEU A 95 -9.26 -2.17 -15.33
C LEU A 95 -9.74 -0.76 -15.00
N PRO A 96 -10.58 -0.12 -15.83
CA PRO A 96 -11.29 1.07 -15.40
C PRO A 96 -12.11 0.77 -14.13
N PRO A 97 -12.21 1.71 -13.18
CA PRO A 97 -13.00 1.53 -11.97
C PRO A 97 -14.44 1.12 -12.27
N ILE A 98 -15.10 0.47 -11.32
CA ILE A 98 -16.53 0.18 -11.42
C ILE A 98 -17.36 1.32 -10.84
N THR A 99 -18.61 1.43 -11.23
CA THR A 99 -19.58 2.33 -10.60
C THR A 99 -20.28 1.62 -9.44
N TYR A 100 -21.19 2.32 -8.77
CA TYR A 100 -21.87 1.85 -7.56
C TYR A 100 -22.68 0.56 -7.75
N ASP A 101 -23.09 0.24 -8.97
CA ASP A 101 -23.83 -0.98 -9.28
C ASP A 101 -22.96 -2.25 -9.22
N GLY A 102 -21.65 -2.10 -9.05
CA GLY A 102 -20.72 -3.22 -8.91
C GLY A 102 -20.38 -3.94 -10.22
N VAL A 103 -20.97 -3.53 -11.35
CA VAL A 103 -20.88 -4.22 -12.64
C VAL A 103 -20.50 -3.30 -13.80
N THR A 104 -20.99 -2.06 -13.81
CA THR A 104 -20.68 -1.09 -14.86
C THR A 104 -19.30 -0.49 -14.59
N SER A 105 -18.44 -0.48 -15.61
CA SER A 105 -17.14 0.19 -15.53
C SER A 105 -17.18 1.61 -16.07
N TYR A 106 -16.32 2.46 -15.53
CA TYR A 106 -15.92 3.69 -16.19
C TYR A 106 -15.32 3.38 -17.57
N SER A 107 -15.30 4.39 -18.45
CA SER A 107 -14.74 4.25 -19.79
C SER A 107 -13.23 3.97 -19.75
N ASN A 108 -12.75 3.20 -20.72
CA ASN A 108 -11.32 3.08 -20.98
C ASN A 108 -10.70 4.44 -21.33
N ALA A 109 -9.52 4.71 -20.81
CA ALA A 109 -8.74 5.90 -21.18
C ALA A 109 -8.11 5.70 -22.57
N SER A 110 -8.06 6.74 -23.40
CA SER A 110 -7.36 6.69 -24.68
C SER A 110 -5.85 6.84 -24.49
N PHE A 111 -5.01 6.06 -25.17
CA PHE A 111 -3.55 6.25 -25.08
C PHE A 111 -3.09 7.61 -25.63
N THR A 112 -3.77 8.15 -26.63
CA THR A 112 -3.45 9.47 -27.21
C THR A 112 -4.23 10.62 -26.56
N GLY A 113 -5.08 10.31 -25.58
CA GLY A 113 -5.89 11.28 -24.85
C GLY A 113 -6.23 10.77 -23.46
N ALA A 114 -5.21 10.36 -22.70
CA ALA A 114 -5.40 9.79 -21.37
C ALA A 114 -5.76 10.91 -20.41
N TRP A 115 -6.79 10.74 -19.59
CA TRP A 115 -7.15 11.75 -18.60
C TRP A 115 -6.03 11.94 -17.59
N MET A 116 -5.74 13.20 -17.24
CA MET A 116 -4.82 13.53 -16.14
C MET A 116 -5.31 12.95 -14.80
N ASP A 117 -6.64 12.91 -14.64
CA ASP A 117 -7.35 12.22 -13.58
C ASP A 117 -8.66 11.66 -14.15
N GLY A 118 -8.80 10.34 -14.19
CA GLY A 118 -9.97 9.65 -14.73
C GLY A 118 -11.24 9.86 -13.90
N TYR A 119 -11.12 10.32 -12.65
CA TYR A 119 -12.26 10.71 -11.80
C TYR A 119 -12.63 12.18 -11.94
N LYS A 120 -11.76 12.99 -12.57
CA LYS A 120 -11.95 14.44 -12.77
C LYS A 120 -11.49 14.84 -14.17
N THR A 121 -12.20 14.37 -15.18
CA THR A 121 -11.86 14.52 -16.60
C THR A 121 -11.77 15.99 -17.06
N SER A 122 -12.38 16.92 -16.32
CA SER A 122 -12.26 18.37 -16.55
C SER A 122 -10.83 18.90 -16.40
N LEU A 123 -9.90 18.13 -15.82
CA LEU A 123 -8.46 18.47 -15.76
C LEU A 123 -7.73 18.27 -17.10
N GLY A 124 -8.41 17.74 -18.11
CA GLY A 124 -7.88 17.55 -19.46
C GLY A 124 -7.18 16.22 -19.66
N THR A 125 -6.58 16.08 -20.84
CA THR A 125 -5.99 14.84 -21.34
C THR A 125 -4.57 15.03 -21.82
N LEU A 126 -3.77 13.97 -21.78
CA LEU A 126 -2.39 13.90 -22.26
C LEU A 126 -2.24 12.83 -23.33
N ASN A 127 -1.51 13.16 -24.41
CA ASN A 127 -1.12 12.17 -25.40
C ASN A 127 0.12 11.40 -24.92
N LEU A 128 -0.05 10.17 -24.46
CA LEU A 128 1.03 9.35 -23.90
C LEU A 128 2.03 8.85 -24.95
N SER A 129 1.72 8.95 -26.24
CA SER A 129 2.69 8.62 -27.30
C SER A 129 3.78 9.66 -27.47
N THR A 130 3.60 10.89 -26.98
CA THR A 130 4.53 12.01 -27.21
C THR A 130 4.73 12.95 -26.03
N GLY A 131 3.80 12.99 -25.07
CA GLY A 131 3.76 14.00 -24.00
C GLY A 131 4.00 13.46 -22.60
N PHE A 132 4.43 12.20 -22.43
CA PHE A 132 4.62 11.62 -21.11
C PHE A 132 5.81 12.26 -20.39
N THR A 133 5.61 12.58 -19.11
CA THR A 133 6.65 13.06 -18.18
C THR A 133 6.46 12.41 -16.81
N LEU A 134 7.53 12.34 -16.02
CA LEU A 134 7.52 11.86 -14.64
C LEU A 134 7.29 13.01 -13.66
N GLY A 135 6.82 12.72 -12.44
CA GLY A 135 6.65 13.74 -11.40
C GLY A 135 5.42 14.61 -11.57
N LEU A 136 4.36 14.06 -12.15
CA LEU A 136 3.13 14.79 -12.47
C LEU A 136 2.25 15.07 -11.24
N TYR A 137 2.62 14.58 -10.06
CA TYR A 137 1.92 14.88 -8.81
C TYR A 137 1.84 16.38 -8.46
N GLN A 138 2.71 17.21 -9.05
CA GLN A 138 2.70 18.67 -8.86
C GLN A 138 1.86 19.40 -9.91
N SER A 139 1.35 18.72 -10.93
CA SER A 139 0.68 19.32 -12.08
C SER A 139 -0.76 18.83 -12.21
N TYR A 140 -1.70 19.76 -12.08
CA TYR A 140 -3.14 19.51 -12.27
C TYR A 140 -3.60 19.67 -13.73
N SER A 141 -2.65 19.85 -14.65
CA SER A 141 -2.88 20.02 -16.08
C SER A 141 -1.83 19.26 -16.89
N ALA A 142 -2.18 18.90 -18.12
CA ALA A 142 -1.26 18.26 -19.06
C ALA A 142 -0.04 19.19 -19.30
N PRO A 143 1.19 18.71 -19.09
CA PRO A 143 2.38 19.50 -19.39
C PRO A 143 2.52 19.74 -20.91
N GLY A 144 3.19 20.83 -21.28
CA GLY A 144 3.65 21.04 -22.65
C GLY A 144 4.97 20.30 -22.91
N GLY A 145 5.00 19.42 -23.91
CA GLY A 145 6.17 18.60 -24.24
C GLY A 145 6.21 17.26 -23.51
N GLY A 146 7.25 16.46 -23.76
CA GLY A 146 7.44 15.15 -23.13
C GLY A 146 8.14 14.14 -24.04
N VAL A 147 8.04 12.88 -23.66
CA VAL A 147 8.55 11.74 -24.43
C VAL A 147 7.44 10.70 -24.63
N PRO A 148 7.62 9.69 -25.50
CA PRO A 148 6.76 8.51 -25.48
C PRO A 148 6.75 7.86 -24.09
N ALA A 149 5.58 7.41 -23.63
CA ALA A 149 5.42 6.74 -22.36
C ALA A 149 6.36 5.54 -22.23
N TYR A 150 6.97 5.39 -21.06
CA TYR A 150 7.93 4.34 -20.80
C TYR A 150 7.95 3.92 -19.33
N TYR A 151 8.54 2.76 -19.09
CA TYR A 151 8.90 2.26 -17.77
C TYR A 151 10.23 1.50 -17.86
N TYR A 152 10.82 1.19 -16.70
CA TYR A 152 12.00 0.34 -16.61
C TYR A 152 11.62 -1.02 -16.02
N ASN A 153 11.91 -2.09 -16.77
CA ASN A 153 11.78 -3.43 -16.24
C ASN A 153 13.04 -3.80 -15.45
N TYR A 154 12.85 -4.19 -14.18
CA TYR A 154 13.94 -4.67 -13.34
C TYR A 154 14.26 -6.14 -13.68
N LEU A 155 15.52 -6.38 -14.03
CA LEU A 155 16.06 -7.68 -14.44
C LEU A 155 17.16 -8.17 -13.49
N GLY A 156 17.28 -7.52 -12.32
CA GLY A 156 18.27 -7.87 -11.31
C GLY A 156 17.84 -9.06 -10.46
N THR A 157 18.67 -9.41 -9.49
CA THR A 157 18.52 -10.63 -8.68
C THR A 157 17.74 -10.42 -7.39
N GLN A 158 17.36 -9.18 -7.05
CA GLN A 158 16.66 -8.85 -5.81
C GLN A 158 15.15 -9.02 -5.96
N THR A 159 14.71 -10.28 -6.07
CA THR A 159 13.31 -10.62 -6.38
C THR A 159 12.45 -10.82 -5.14
N ALA A 160 13.03 -11.22 -4.01
CA ALA A 160 12.31 -11.44 -2.76
C ALA A 160 12.02 -10.12 -2.03
N ASP A 161 10.89 -10.02 -1.34
CA ASP A 161 10.49 -8.79 -0.65
C ASP A 161 11.46 -8.40 0.47
N SER A 162 12.09 -9.37 1.14
CA SER A 162 13.13 -9.11 2.14
C SER A 162 14.39 -8.44 1.57
N GLN A 163 14.64 -8.58 0.26
CA GLN A 163 15.76 -7.95 -0.44
C GLN A 163 15.44 -6.52 -0.88
N LYS A 164 14.16 -6.16 -1.01
CA LYS A 164 13.68 -4.87 -1.49
C LYS A 164 13.67 -3.82 -0.38
N ASN A 165 14.86 -3.47 0.11
CA ASN A 165 15.00 -2.43 1.12
C ASN A 165 15.19 -1.05 0.50
N TYR A 166 14.16 -0.21 0.62
CA TYR A 166 14.13 1.14 0.07
C TYR A 166 14.86 2.19 0.92
N TYR A 167 15.21 1.88 2.17
CA TYR A 167 15.73 2.87 3.12
C TYR A 167 17.17 2.58 3.57
N LYS A 168 17.73 1.43 3.19
CA LYS A 168 19.10 1.03 3.52
C LYS A 168 20.01 1.19 2.32
N SER A 169 20.71 2.33 2.28
CA SER A 169 21.57 2.77 1.18
C SER A 169 22.72 1.82 0.82
N THR A 170 23.08 0.92 1.74
CA THR A 170 24.14 -0.06 1.53
C THR A 170 23.71 -1.29 0.74
N THR A 171 22.41 -1.56 0.65
CA THR A 171 21.87 -2.75 -0.04
C THR A 171 22.03 -2.64 -1.56
N THR A 172 22.15 -3.80 -2.20
CA THR A 172 22.25 -3.89 -3.67
C THR A 172 21.02 -3.30 -4.34
N PHE A 173 19.82 -3.70 -3.89
CA PHE A 173 18.55 -3.20 -4.44
C PHE A 173 18.46 -1.66 -4.41
N TYR A 174 18.77 -1.04 -3.26
CA TYR A 174 18.76 0.41 -3.15
C TYR A 174 19.73 1.07 -4.14
N LYS A 175 20.97 0.57 -4.23
CA LYS A 175 21.98 1.12 -5.13
C LYS A 175 21.56 1.02 -6.60
N GLU A 176 20.97 -0.11 -6.97
CA GLU A 176 20.41 -0.33 -8.32
C GLU A 176 19.30 0.69 -8.62
N CYS A 177 18.26 0.77 -7.78
CA CYS A 177 17.16 1.72 -7.95
C CYS A 177 17.63 3.19 -7.95
N ASN A 178 18.66 3.53 -7.16
CA ASN A 178 19.23 4.88 -7.06
C ASN A 178 20.27 5.22 -8.15
N THR A 179 20.49 4.32 -9.09
CA THR A 179 21.37 4.58 -10.23
C THR A 179 20.69 5.57 -11.19
N THR A 180 21.47 6.50 -11.75
CA THR A 180 20.96 7.45 -12.75
C THR A 180 20.44 6.70 -13.96
N ALA A 181 19.20 7.01 -14.35
CA ALA A 181 18.52 6.35 -15.45
C ALA A 181 19.18 6.69 -16.79
N ALA A 182 19.23 5.71 -17.67
CA ALA A 182 19.65 5.84 -19.05
C ALA A 182 18.75 5.00 -19.95
N ASP A 183 18.68 5.35 -21.24
CA ASP A 183 17.84 4.62 -22.20
C ASP A 183 18.32 3.18 -22.41
N ASN A 184 19.63 2.95 -22.25
CA ASN A 184 20.28 1.69 -22.48
C ASN A 184 21.07 1.26 -21.23
N PRO A 185 21.12 -0.05 -20.90
CA PRO A 185 21.92 -0.54 -19.80
C PRO A 185 23.39 -0.15 -19.92
N THR A 186 24.03 0.16 -18.80
CA THR A 186 25.46 0.49 -18.76
C THR A 186 26.25 -0.37 -17.78
N ALA A 187 27.49 -0.71 -18.12
CA ALA A 187 28.46 -1.37 -17.26
C ALA A 187 29.78 -0.58 -17.25
N THR A 188 30.59 -0.75 -16.21
CA THR A 188 31.93 -0.17 -16.17
C THR A 188 33.01 -1.24 -16.16
N LEU A 189 34.16 -0.93 -16.75
CA LEU A 189 35.41 -1.65 -16.54
C LEU A 189 36.40 -0.69 -15.89
N THR A 190 36.89 -1.00 -14.69
CA THR A 190 37.91 -0.20 -14.02
C THR A 190 39.28 -0.84 -14.19
N VAL A 191 40.19 -0.10 -14.81
CA VAL A 191 41.58 -0.51 -15.03
C VAL A 191 42.44 -0.03 -13.85
N SER A 192 43.21 -0.93 -13.25
CA SER A 192 44.07 -0.63 -12.09
C SER A 192 45.35 -1.45 -12.09
N GLY A 193 46.33 -1.05 -11.28
CA GLY A 193 47.63 -1.72 -11.20
C GLY A 193 48.65 -1.20 -12.21
N SER A 194 49.64 -2.04 -12.53
CA SER A 194 50.79 -1.69 -13.38
C SER A 194 51.19 -2.85 -14.28
N GLY A 195 52.08 -2.58 -15.23
CA GLY A 195 52.57 -3.57 -16.20
C GLY A 195 51.83 -3.51 -17.54
N SER A 196 52.51 -3.94 -18.60
CA SER A 196 51.96 -3.93 -19.96
C SER A 196 50.76 -4.87 -20.03
N THR A 197 49.58 -4.33 -20.41
CA THR A 197 48.32 -5.09 -20.42
C THR A 197 47.50 -4.81 -21.67
N SER A 198 46.92 -5.85 -22.25
CA SER A 198 45.89 -5.81 -23.29
C SER A 198 44.69 -6.67 -22.90
N VAL A 199 43.53 -6.35 -23.46
CA VAL A 199 42.30 -7.15 -23.34
C VAL A 199 42.08 -7.87 -24.66
N THR A 200 42.03 -9.20 -24.62
CA THR A 200 41.94 -10.05 -25.80
C THR A 200 40.49 -10.28 -26.21
N SER A 201 39.57 -10.37 -25.25
CA SER A 201 38.14 -10.47 -25.51
C SER A 201 37.30 -9.95 -24.37
N ILE A 202 36.15 -9.37 -24.71
CA ILE A 202 35.05 -9.12 -23.78
C ILE A 202 33.81 -9.77 -24.37
N THR A 203 33.14 -10.61 -23.58
CA THR A 203 31.86 -11.20 -23.95
C THR A 203 30.75 -10.78 -23.00
N VAL A 204 29.58 -10.50 -23.54
CA VAL A 204 28.36 -10.18 -22.80
C VAL A 204 27.28 -11.16 -23.25
N ASN A 205 26.78 -11.98 -22.32
CA ASN A 205 25.82 -13.04 -22.63
C ASN A 205 26.28 -13.96 -23.77
N GLY A 206 27.57 -14.33 -23.78
CA GLY A 206 28.19 -15.15 -24.82
C GLY A 206 28.52 -14.42 -26.14
N VAL A 207 28.08 -13.17 -26.33
CA VAL A 207 28.38 -12.38 -27.54
C VAL A 207 29.70 -11.63 -27.35
N SER A 208 30.66 -11.82 -28.26
CA SER A 208 31.88 -11.00 -28.30
C SER A 208 31.53 -9.57 -28.71
N ILE A 209 31.91 -8.59 -27.88
CA ILE A 209 31.58 -7.18 -28.14
C ILE A 209 32.77 -6.39 -28.72
N MET A 210 33.95 -6.99 -28.76
CA MET A 210 35.17 -6.37 -29.29
C MET A 210 35.41 -6.76 -30.75
N SER A 211 35.89 -5.82 -31.57
CA SER A 211 36.34 -6.07 -32.95
C SER A 211 37.71 -6.77 -33.03
N GLY A 212 38.39 -6.93 -31.90
CA GLY A 212 39.68 -7.60 -31.77
C GLY A 212 40.38 -7.19 -30.48
N ALA A 213 41.57 -7.75 -30.22
CA ALA A 213 42.35 -7.42 -29.03
C ALA A 213 42.70 -5.92 -28.97
N SER A 214 42.71 -5.35 -27.76
CA SER A 214 43.18 -3.98 -27.54
C SER A 214 44.70 -3.92 -27.59
N THR A 215 45.25 -2.76 -27.98
CA THR A 215 46.70 -2.56 -27.97
C THR A 215 47.22 -2.56 -26.54
N ALA A 216 48.27 -3.35 -26.27
CA ALA A 216 48.90 -3.41 -24.96
C ALA A 216 49.51 -2.06 -24.55
N ASN A 217 49.35 -1.67 -23.29
CA ASN A 217 49.94 -0.44 -22.76
C ASN A 217 50.21 -0.56 -21.25
N THR A 218 51.07 0.33 -20.73
CA THR A 218 51.45 0.41 -19.31
C THR A 218 50.74 1.51 -18.54
N SER A 219 50.00 2.40 -19.22
CA SER A 219 49.15 3.43 -18.62
C SER A 219 47.70 2.93 -18.51
N THR A 220 47.12 2.97 -17.31
CA THR A 220 45.76 2.47 -17.06
C THR A 220 44.71 3.24 -17.86
N SER A 221 44.88 4.56 -18.04
CA SER A 221 43.97 5.37 -18.85
C SER A 221 44.09 5.09 -20.35
N THR A 222 45.30 4.79 -20.83
CA THR A 222 45.52 4.39 -22.22
C THR A 222 44.97 2.99 -22.49
N VAL A 223 45.14 2.05 -21.55
CA VAL A 223 44.49 0.73 -21.64
C VAL A 223 42.97 0.89 -21.70
N ALA A 224 42.36 1.72 -20.85
CA ALA A 224 40.93 2.00 -20.90
C ALA A 224 40.49 2.56 -22.26
N ALA A 225 41.20 3.56 -22.80
CA ALA A 225 40.93 4.11 -24.13
C ALA A 225 41.05 3.06 -25.25
N ASN A 226 42.09 2.22 -25.19
CA ASN A 226 42.31 1.14 -26.17
C ASN A 226 41.22 0.09 -26.11
N ILE A 227 40.69 -0.23 -24.92
CA ILE A 227 39.54 -1.14 -24.76
C ILE A 227 38.29 -0.52 -25.36
N ALA A 228 37.96 0.72 -24.99
CA ALA A 228 36.77 1.41 -25.45
C ALA A 228 36.71 1.48 -26.99
N ALA A 229 37.85 1.80 -27.64
CA ALA A 229 37.96 1.87 -29.10
C ALA A 229 37.70 0.53 -29.83
N LYS A 230 37.80 -0.61 -29.13
CA LYS A 230 37.55 -1.93 -29.72
C LYS A 230 36.10 -2.38 -29.53
N ILE A 231 35.34 -1.81 -28.60
CA ILE A 231 33.95 -2.19 -28.37
C ILE A 231 33.07 -1.54 -29.43
N THR A 232 32.69 -2.33 -30.43
CA THR A 232 32.04 -1.84 -31.67
C THR A 232 30.98 -2.80 -32.20
N ALA A 233 30.69 -3.90 -31.50
CA ALA A 233 29.61 -4.82 -31.87
C ALA A 233 28.26 -4.09 -31.93
N ALA A 234 27.36 -4.53 -32.81
CA ALA A 234 26.06 -3.91 -33.01
C ALA A 234 25.27 -3.82 -31.68
N GLY A 235 24.76 -2.63 -31.37
CA GLY A 235 24.06 -2.34 -30.11
C GLY A 235 24.95 -2.04 -28.91
N TYR A 236 26.28 -2.17 -29.05
CA TYR A 236 27.25 -1.81 -28.02
C TYR A 236 28.06 -0.58 -28.41
N SER A 237 28.35 0.26 -27.42
CA SER A 237 29.29 1.36 -27.53
C SER A 237 30.07 1.51 -26.23
N ALA A 238 31.23 2.15 -26.28
CA ALA A 238 32.00 2.41 -25.08
C ALA A 238 32.70 3.76 -25.13
N THR A 239 32.83 4.39 -23.97
CA THR A 239 33.64 5.60 -23.77
C THR A 239 34.62 5.35 -22.63
N ALA A 240 35.80 5.97 -22.70
CA ALA A 240 36.78 5.92 -21.63
C ALA A 240 36.94 7.29 -20.98
N SER A 241 37.00 7.33 -19.65
CA SER A 241 37.32 8.53 -18.88
C SER A 241 38.27 8.14 -17.76
N GLY A 242 39.50 8.68 -17.79
CA GLY A 242 40.59 8.21 -16.96
C GLY A 242 40.80 6.70 -17.15
N SER A 243 40.85 5.96 -16.05
CA SER A 243 41.06 4.50 -16.06
C SER A 243 39.74 3.71 -16.07
N THR A 244 38.61 4.33 -16.40
CA THR A 244 37.30 3.67 -16.44
C THR A 244 36.75 3.66 -17.86
N VAL A 245 36.30 2.49 -18.31
CA VAL A 245 35.50 2.33 -19.53
C VAL A 245 34.04 2.22 -19.13
N THR A 246 33.16 3.03 -19.72
CA THR A 246 31.71 2.88 -19.60
C THR A 246 31.20 2.25 -20.88
N ILE A 247 30.63 1.05 -20.77
CA ILE A 247 30.01 0.32 -21.87
C ILE A 247 28.51 0.57 -21.82
N THR A 248 27.92 0.95 -22.94
CA THR A 248 26.47 0.98 -23.16
C THR A 248 26.09 -0.21 -24.03
N GLY A 249 25.05 -0.95 -23.64
CA GLY A 249 24.61 -2.15 -24.35
C GLY A 249 23.11 -2.15 -24.64
N PRO A 250 22.61 -3.11 -25.43
CA PRO A 250 21.18 -3.27 -25.68
C PRO A 250 20.45 -3.77 -24.42
N ALA A 251 19.11 -3.78 -24.44
CA ALA A 251 18.29 -4.30 -23.35
C ALA A 251 18.66 -5.73 -22.91
N SER A 252 19.10 -6.58 -23.84
CA SER A 252 19.56 -7.95 -23.56
C SER A 252 20.86 -8.03 -22.76
N ALA A 253 21.57 -6.92 -22.56
CA ALA A 253 22.75 -6.84 -21.71
C ALA A 253 22.42 -6.55 -20.25
N ALA A 254 21.20 -6.10 -19.92
CA ALA A 254 20.82 -5.71 -18.57
C ALA A 254 21.11 -6.82 -17.54
N ALA A 255 21.66 -6.44 -16.37
CA ALA A 255 22.09 -7.33 -15.28
C ALA A 255 23.22 -8.33 -15.61
N ILE A 256 23.74 -8.36 -16.84
CA ILE A 256 24.82 -9.29 -17.22
C ILE A 256 26.17 -8.75 -16.75
N LEU A 257 27.01 -9.62 -16.17
CA LEU A 257 28.41 -9.32 -15.88
C LEU A 257 29.27 -9.56 -17.14
N PRO A 258 29.97 -8.55 -17.69
CA PRO A 258 30.93 -8.76 -18.77
C PRO A 258 32.04 -9.73 -18.34
N VAL A 259 32.34 -10.70 -19.19
CA VAL A 259 33.49 -11.60 -19.00
C VAL A 259 34.65 -11.02 -19.78
N VAL A 260 35.73 -10.68 -19.08
CA VAL A 260 36.93 -10.05 -19.63
C VAL A 260 38.06 -11.08 -19.65
N THR A 261 38.71 -11.24 -20.81
CA THR A 261 39.96 -11.99 -20.95
C THR A 261 41.07 -11.01 -21.30
N GLN A 262 42.19 -11.10 -20.58
CA GLN A 262 43.30 -10.15 -20.66
C GLN A 262 44.65 -10.87 -20.61
N THR A 263 45.68 -10.17 -21.05
CA THR A 263 47.08 -10.56 -20.89
C THR A 263 47.85 -9.39 -20.31
N GLY A 264 48.67 -9.61 -19.27
CA GLY A 264 49.45 -8.55 -18.62
C GLY A 264 49.27 -8.50 -17.10
N GLY A 265 49.83 -7.46 -16.49
CA GLY A 265 49.91 -7.29 -15.03
C GLY A 265 48.83 -6.41 -14.38
N MET A 266 48.06 -5.64 -15.16
CA MET A 266 46.97 -4.81 -14.64
C MET A 266 45.74 -5.65 -14.31
N SER A 267 44.85 -5.13 -13.47
CA SER A 267 43.53 -5.69 -13.22
C SER A 267 42.45 -4.92 -13.98
N ILE A 268 41.56 -5.65 -14.66
CA ILE A 268 40.34 -5.11 -15.28
C ILE A 268 39.14 -5.61 -14.49
N ALA A 269 38.54 -4.73 -13.69
CA ALA A 269 37.38 -5.07 -12.85
C ALA A 269 36.07 -4.67 -13.53
N PRO A 270 35.27 -5.63 -14.06
CA PRO A 270 33.96 -5.34 -14.62
C PRO A 270 32.90 -5.15 -13.53
N SER A 271 31.96 -4.23 -13.74
CA SER A 271 30.65 -4.23 -13.09
C SER A 271 29.64 -4.98 -13.95
N ALA A 272 28.58 -5.51 -13.33
CA ALA A 272 27.41 -5.90 -14.10
C ALA A 272 26.79 -4.69 -14.80
N PHE A 273 26.14 -4.91 -15.93
CA PHE A 273 25.26 -3.93 -16.53
C PHE A 273 24.14 -3.57 -15.58
N THR A 274 23.72 -2.30 -15.56
CA THR A 274 22.58 -1.85 -14.78
C THR A 274 21.37 -2.77 -15.01
N PRO A 275 20.68 -3.23 -13.95
CA PRO A 275 19.66 -4.26 -14.05
C PRO A 275 18.29 -3.71 -14.50
N PHE A 276 18.29 -2.71 -15.38
CA PHE A 276 17.09 -2.06 -15.86
C PHE A 276 17.13 -1.98 -17.38
N ALA A 277 16.03 -2.39 -18.02
CA ALA A 277 15.80 -2.20 -19.44
C ALA A 277 14.64 -1.22 -19.64
N LYS A 278 14.86 -0.16 -20.41
CA LYS A 278 13.80 0.77 -20.79
C LYS A 278 12.83 0.08 -21.74
N VAL A 279 11.54 0.20 -21.46
CA VAL A 279 10.46 -0.24 -22.33
C VAL A 279 9.65 0.98 -22.72
N VAL A 280 9.64 1.31 -24.01
CA VAL A 280 8.74 2.32 -24.56
C VAL A 280 7.41 1.64 -24.87
N VAL A 281 6.34 2.20 -24.31
CA VAL A 281 4.98 1.65 -24.39
C VAL A 281 4.48 1.71 -25.83
N SER A 282 4.12 0.57 -26.37
CA SER A 282 3.74 0.39 -27.77
C SER A 282 2.76 -0.78 -27.94
N ALA A 283 2.39 -1.05 -29.20
CA ALA A 283 1.52 -2.17 -29.54
C ALA A 283 2.15 -3.55 -29.35
N THR A 284 3.45 -3.61 -29.03
CA THR A 284 4.20 -4.88 -28.92
C THR A 284 5.13 -4.93 -27.70
N SER A 285 5.02 -3.99 -26.77
CA SER A 285 5.93 -3.90 -25.62
C SER A 285 5.42 -4.59 -24.35
N GLY A 286 4.14 -4.99 -24.33
CA GLY A 286 3.55 -5.68 -23.21
C GLY A 286 4.10 -7.09 -23.01
N PRO A 287 3.79 -7.74 -21.87
CA PRO A 287 4.21 -9.11 -21.59
C PRO A 287 3.84 -10.07 -22.74
N GLY A 288 4.83 -10.79 -23.27
CA GLY A 288 4.63 -11.69 -24.41
C GLY A 288 4.50 -10.97 -25.77
N GLY A 289 4.88 -9.70 -25.87
CA GLY A 289 4.83 -8.93 -27.11
C GLY A 289 3.45 -8.37 -27.46
N THR A 290 2.57 -8.23 -26.46
CA THR A 290 1.18 -7.77 -26.64
C THR A 290 1.06 -6.24 -26.61
N ASP A 291 -0.07 -5.71 -27.11
CA ASP A 291 -0.39 -4.30 -26.96
C ASP A 291 -0.74 -3.98 -25.50
N GLU A 292 0.03 -3.08 -24.89
CA GLU A 292 -0.19 -2.64 -23.51
C GLU A 292 -0.62 -1.17 -23.40
N ARG A 293 -0.83 -0.47 -24.52
CA ARG A 293 -1.15 0.96 -24.53
C ARG A 293 -2.45 1.26 -23.77
N GLN A 294 -3.48 0.43 -23.94
CA GLN A 294 -4.73 0.57 -23.19
C GLN A 294 -4.53 0.37 -21.69
N ASN A 295 -3.70 -0.61 -21.31
CA ASN A 295 -3.39 -0.92 -19.93
C ASN A 295 -2.65 0.24 -19.25
N PHE A 296 -1.64 0.78 -19.94
CA PHE A 296 -0.88 1.94 -19.47
C PHE A 296 -1.75 3.20 -19.39
N ALA A 297 -2.63 3.44 -20.36
CA ALA A 297 -3.57 4.58 -20.32
C ALA A 297 -4.53 4.48 -19.12
N ASN A 298 -5.05 3.29 -18.83
CA ASN A 298 -5.91 3.07 -17.67
C ASN A 298 -5.14 3.25 -16.36
N TRP A 299 -3.92 2.71 -16.24
CA TRP A 299 -3.05 2.99 -15.11
C TRP A 299 -2.84 4.49 -14.92
N PHE A 300 -2.48 5.19 -16.00
CA PHE A 300 -2.20 6.62 -15.96
C PHE A 300 -3.38 7.42 -15.41
N SER A 301 -4.59 7.16 -15.92
CA SER A 301 -5.79 7.92 -15.54
C SER A 301 -6.38 7.51 -14.19
N TYR A 302 -6.33 6.23 -13.83
CA TYR A 302 -7.07 5.69 -12.68
C TYR A 302 -6.20 5.15 -11.53
N TYR A 303 -4.87 5.06 -11.69
CA TYR A 303 -3.99 4.43 -10.70
C TYR A 303 -2.66 5.15 -10.45
N ARG A 304 -2.26 6.11 -11.30
CA ARG A 304 -0.93 6.75 -11.24
C ARG A 304 -0.61 7.43 -9.91
N THR A 305 -1.61 7.94 -9.21
CA THR A 305 -1.43 8.58 -7.90
C THR A 305 -1.91 7.67 -6.79
N ARG A 306 -1.36 7.81 -5.58
CA ARG A 306 -1.77 7.02 -4.40
C ARG A 306 -3.29 7.08 -4.18
N ILE A 307 -3.92 8.25 -4.33
CA ILE A 307 -5.37 8.42 -4.19
C ILE A 307 -6.15 7.72 -5.29
N ASN A 308 -5.70 7.79 -6.55
CA ASN A 308 -6.40 7.15 -7.65
C ASN A 308 -6.30 5.63 -7.54
N MET A 309 -5.12 5.11 -7.20
CA MET A 309 -4.93 3.70 -6.87
C MET A 309 -5.85 3.27 -5.72
N MET A 310 -5.94 4.06 -4.65
CA MET A 310 -6.79 3.77 -3.50
C MET A 310 -8.27 3.74 -3.88
N LYS A 311 -8.76 4.76 -4.61
CA LYS A 311 -10.13 4.81 -5.12
C LYS A 311 -10.46 3.58 -5.97
N SER A 312 -9.63 3.27 -6.94
CA SER A 312 -9.83 2.14 -7.85
C SER A 312 -9.84 0.81 -7.10
N GLY A 313 -8.81 0.54 -6.30
CA GLY A 313 -8.68 -0.70 -5.53
C GLY A 313 -9.83 -0.90 -4.55
N THR A 314 -10.20 0.14 -3.80
CA THR A 314 -11.32 0.07 -2.84
C THR A 314 -12.64 -0.15 -3.53
N GLY A 315 -12.87 0.53 -4.67
CA GLY A 315 -14.07 0.35 -5.47
C GLY A 315 -14.27 -1.12 -5.85
N PHE A 316 -13.21 -1.80 -6.28
CA PHE A 316 -13.26 -3.23 -6.57
C PHE A 316 -13.42 -4.09 -5.31
N ALA A 317 -12.73 -3.78 -4.22
CA ALA A 317 -12.80 -4.56 -2.98
C ALA A 317 -14.20 -4.55 -2.35
N PHE A 318 -14.91 -3.42 -2.43
CA PHE A 318 -16.26 -3.27 -1.86
C PHE A 318 -17.38 -3.75 -2.78
N ARG A 319 -17.06 -4.20 -4.00
CA ARG A 319 -18.08 -4.53 -5.03
C ARG A 319 -19.06 -5.62 -4.59
N SER A 320 -18.56 -6.62 -3.86
CA SER A 320 -19.32 -7.78 -3.40
C SER A 320 -20.09 -7.53 -2.12
N LEU A 321 -19.88 -6.38 -1.46
CA LEU A 321 -20.71 -5.99 -0.33
C LEU A 321 -22.09 -5.54 -0.82
N ASP A 322 -23.11 -5.95 -0.08
CA ASP A 322 -24.52 -5.71 -0.35
C ASP A 322 -25.27 -5.44 0.97
N ASN A 323 -26.60 -5.52 0.93
CA ASN A 323 -27.47 -5.24 2.07
C ASN A 323 -27.34 -6.23 3.26
N HIS A 324 -26.43 -7.22 3.21
CA HIS A 324 -26.04 -8.02 4.38
C HIS A 324 -25.05 -7.28 5.30
N TYR A 325 -24.63 -6.07 4.93
CA TYR A 325 -23.71 -5.24 5.69
C TYR A 325 -24.29 -3.85 5.93
N ARG A 326 -23.81 -3.18 6.98
CA ARG A 326 -23.95 -1.74 7.14
C ARG A 326 -22.62 -1.08 6.82
N VAL A 327 -22.61 -0.10 5.94
CA VAL A 327 -21.35 0.51 5.48
C VAL A 327 -21.41 2.03 5.61
N GLY A 328 -20.37 2.60 6.19
CA GLY A 328 -20.17 4.03 6.36
C GLY A 328 -18.85 4.50 5.76
N PHE A 329 -18.68 5.82 5.68
CA PHE A 329 -17.51 6.43 5.06
C PHE A 329 -17.16 7.75 5.73
N ALA A 330 -15.87 8.04 5.88
CA ALA A 330 -15.38 9.38 6.13
C ALA A 330 -14.03 9.59 5.44
N THR A 331 -13.71 10.86 5.18
CA THR A 331 -12.31 11.25 4.94
C THR A 331 -11.74 11.99 6.14
N MET A 332 -10.42 11.99 6.26
CA MET A 332 -9.71 12.53 7.43
C MET A 332 -9.76 14.06 7.51
N ASN A 333 -9.64 14.75 6.38
CA ASN A 333 -9.52 16.21 6.31
C ASN A 333 -10.80 16.91 5.83
N ASN A 334 -11.85 16.17 5.48
CA ASN A 334 -13.09 16.73 4.97
C ASN A 334 -12.91 17.60 3.71
N ASN A 335 -11.97 17.22 2.84
CA ASN A 335 -11.70 17.99 1.64
C ASN A 335 -12.91 18.01 0.70
N GLY A 336 -13.40 19.20 0.39
CA GLY A 336 -14.64 19.40 -0.39
C GLY A 336 -15.92 19.46 0.45
N GLY A 337 -15.83 19.34 1.78
CA GLY A 337 -16.96 19.47 2.70
C GLY A 337 -17.87 18.24 2.75
N SER A 338 -18.58 18.09 3.88
CA SER A 338 -19.56 17.03 4.15
C SER A 338 -19.07 15.61 3.85
N LYS A 339 -17.77 15.32 4.01
CA LYS A 339 -17.16 14.01 3.76
C LYS A 339 -17.36 13.04 4.93
N PHE A 340 -18.62 12.86 5.33
CA PHE A 340 -19.05 11.83 6.27
C PHE A 340 -20.39 11.25 5.81
N LEU A 341 -20.45 9.92 5.80
CA LEU A 341 -21.64 9.14 5.52
C LEU A 341 -21.86 8.19 6.70
N ASN A 342 -22.99 8.36 7.38
CA ASN A 342 -23.40 7.51 8.49
C ASN A 342 -23.47 6.03 8.07
N LEU A 343 -23.27 5.14 9.05
CA LEU A 343 -23.52 3.71 8.87
C LEU A 343 -25.01 3.45 8.64
N ALA A 344 -25.31 2.85 7.49
CA ALA A 344 -26.63 2.35 7.14
C ALA A 344 -26.50 1.04 6.36
N THR A 345 -27.60 0.29 6.24
CA THR A 345 -27.66 -0.92 5.41
C THR A 345 -27.16 -0.59 4.01
N PHE A 346 -26.25 -1.40 3.47
CA PHE A 346 -25.59 -1.15 2.18
C PHE A 346 -26.46 -1.60 1.00
N ASP A 347 -27.69 -1.10 0.99
CA ASP A 347 -28.63 -1.21 -0.11
C ASP A 347 -28.20 -0.33 -1.31
N ALA A 348 -29.01 -0.33 -2.38
CA ALA A 348 -28.69 0.41 -3.60
C ALA A 348 -28.42 1.91 -3.36
N THR A 349 -29.19 2.56 -2.47
CA THR A 349 -29.06 3.98 -2.17
C THR A 349 -27.79 4.25 -1.39
N GLN A 350 -27.56 3.50 -0.31
CA GLN A 350 -26.36 3.69 0.50
C GLN A 350 -25.10 3.35 -0.30
N LYS A 351 -25.14 2.32 -1.15
CA LYS A 351 -24.04 1.96 -2.05
C LYS A 351 -23.75 3.09 -3.04
N GLN A 352 -24.77 3.67 -3.67
CA GLN A 352 -24.59 4.84 -4.54
C GLN A 352 -23.95 6.02 -3.81
N ASN A 353 -24.45 6.37 -2.63
CA ASN A 353 -23.89 7.45 -1.81
C ASN A 353 -22.43 7.18 -1.44
N TRP A 354 -22.12 5.95 -1.04
CA TRP A 354 -20.77 5.57 -0.63
C TRP A 354 -19.77 5.63 -1.79
N TYR A 355 -20.10 5.11 -2.97
CA TYR A 355 -19.23 5.19 -4.15
C TYR A 355 -19.08 6.63 -4.65
N THR A 356 -20.14 7.44 -4.55
CA THR A 356 -20.06 8.88 -4.84
C THR A 356 -19.06 9.58 -3.92
N MET A 357 -19.07 9.24 -2.63
CA MET A 357 -18.12 9.77 -1.65
C MET A 357 -16.68 9.33 -1.98
N LEU A 358 -16.47 8.04 -2.22
CA LEU A 358 -15.17 7.47 -2.57
C LEU A 358 -14.54 8.17 -3.77
N TYR A 359 -15.27 8.26 -4.89
CA TYR A 359 -14.70 8.77 -6.15
C TYR A 359 -14.59 10.30 -6.19
N SER A 360 -15.39 11.01 -5.41
CA SER A 360 -15.30 12.47 -5.28
C SER A 360 -14.29 12.95 -4.22
N THR A 361 -13.57 12.05 -3.54
CA THR A 361 -12.52 12.42 -2.58
C THR A 361 -11.45 13.29 -3.26
N SER A 362 -11.16 14.44 -2.66
CA SER A 362 -10.11 15.37 -3.09
C SER A 362 -8.98 15.37 -2.08
N VAL A 363 -7.75 15.60 -2.52
CA VAL A 363 -6.55 15.51 -1.67
C VAL A 363 -6.02 16.88 -1.30
N ASN A 364 -5.79 17.12 -0.01
CA ASN A 364 -5.19 18.34 0.54
C ASN A 364 -4.94 18.17 2.05
N ASN A 365 -4.26 19.13 2.67
CA ASN A 365 -4.02 19.21 4.11
C ASN A 365 -3.13 18.08 4.66
N SER A 366 -3.02 18.04 5.98
CA SER A 366 -2.20 17.15 6.79
C SER A 366 -2.74 15.70 6.83
N THR A 367 -2.07 14.83 7.59
CA THR A 367 -2.36 13.39 7.75
C THR A 367 -2.70 13.09 9.23
N PRO A 368 -3.87 13.53 9.74
CA PRO A 368 -4.23 13.39 11.15
C PRO A 368 -4.76 11.99 11.51
N LEU A 369 -3.96 10.94 11.31
CA LEU A 369 -4.40 9.54 11.43
C LEU A 369 -4.95 9.20 12.81
N LEU A 370 -4.27 9.66 13.86
CA LEU A 370 -4.67 9.40 15.24
C LEU A 370 -6.02 10.04 15.55
N LYS A 371 -6.25 11.28 15.09
CA LYS A 371 -7.53 11.98 15.18
C LYS A 371 -8.64 11.24 14.44
N ALA A 372 -8.36 10.81 13.22
CA ALA A 372 -9.31 10.14 12.37
C ALA A 372 -9.80 8.84 13.01
N LEU A 373 -8.87 7.99 13.47
CA LEU A 373 -9.24 6.74 14.14
C LEU A 373 -9.95 6.98 15.48
N SER A 374 -9.49 7.96 16.27
CA SER A 374 -10.16 8.40 17.50
C SER A 374 -11.60 8.83 17.25
N ASN A 375 -11.86 9.60 16.20
CA ASN A 375 -13.20 10.03 15.82
C ASN A 375 -14.10 8.82 15.50
N VAL A 376 -13.62 7.81 14.78
CA VAL A 376 -14.40 6.58 14.52
C VAL A 376 -14.70 5.83 15.81
N GLY A 377 -13.74 5.71 16.72
CA GLY A 377 -13.96 5.10 18.04
C GLY A 377 -15.02 5.85 18.86
N ARG A 378 -14.96 7.19 18.86
CA ARG A 378 -15.95 8.04 19.53
C ARG A 378 -17.32 8.00 18.86
N MET A 379 -17.39 7.86 17.54
CA MET A 379 -18.63 7.64 16.81
C MET A 379 -19.29 6.33 17.28
N TYR A 380 -18.55 5.22 17.31
CA TYR A 380 -19.07 3.94 17.83
C TYR A 380 -19.45 3.99 19.32
N GLY A 381 -18.75 4.80 20.11
CA GLY A 381 -19.10 5.05 21.51
C GLY A 381 -20.26 6.03 21.73
N ASN A 382 -20.93 6.48 20.66
CA ASN A 382 -21.99 7.49 20.67
C ASN A 382 -21.56 8.78 21.43
N LYS A 383 -20.35 9.26 21.14
CA LYS A 383 -19.74 10.46 21.74
C LYS A 383 -19.61 11.63 20.77
N LEU A 384 -20.00 11.44 19.51
CA LEU A 384 -20.00 12.48 18.49
C LEU A 384 -21.44 12.78 18.09
N THR A 385 -21.81 14.07 18.10
CA THR A 385 -23.08 14.55 17.52
C THR A 385 -22.90 14.99 16.07
N THR A 386 -21.68 15.37 15.68
CA THR A 386 -21.33 15.74 14.30
C THR A 386 -19.93 15.23 13.94
N LEU A 387 -19.73 14.96 12.66
CA LEU A 387 -18.44 14.66 12.06
C LEU A 387 -18.41 15.24 10.64
N ASN A 388 -17.33 15.95 10.29
CA ASN A 388 -17.16 16.59 8.98
C ASN A 388 -18.34 17.50 8.56
N GLY A 389 -19.01 18.13 9.54
CA GLY A 389 -20.16 19.02 9.32
C GLY A 389 -21.49 18.30 9.12
N VAL A 390 -21.52 16.97 9.23
CA VAL A 390 -22.73 16.14 9.09
C VAL A 390 -23.12 15.57 10.45
N ALA A 391 -24.42 15.51 10.75
CA ALA A 391 -24.92 14.93 11.99
C ALA A 391 -24.59 13.43 12.07
N VAL A 392 -24.09 12.99 13.23
CA VAL A 392 -23.77 11.60 13.50
C VAL A 392 -24.99 10.92 14.13
N SER A 393 -25.42 9.82 13.52
CA SER A 393 -26.41 8.91 14.11
C SER A 393 -25.69 7.85 14.92
N ASP A 394 -26.29 7.38 16.02
CA ASP A 394 -25.73 6.27 16.80
C ASP A 394 -25.57 5.03 15.88
N PRO A 395 -24.32 4.59 15.61
CA PRO A 395 -24.09 3.49 14.69
C PRO A 395 -24.42 2.12 15.30
N MET A 396 -24.54 2.04 16.63
CA MET A 396 -24.73 0.79 17.36
C MET A 396 -26.22 0.44 17.46
N GLN A 397 -26.63 -0.66 16.81
CA GLN A 397 -28.03 -1.11 16.87
C GLN A 397 -28.24 -2.21 17.92
N TYR A 398 -27.22 -3.00 18.21
CA TYR A 398 -27.29 -4.17 19.09
C TYR A 398 -25.99 -4.36 19.86
N SER A 399 -26.07 -4.89 21.08
CA SER A 399 -24.90 -5.07 21.97
C SER A 399 -23.85 -6.04 21.46
N CYS A 400 -24.21 -6.99 20.59
CA CYS A 400 -23.30 -8.00 20.01
C CYS A 400 -23.02 -7.78 18.52
N GLN A 401 -23.27 -6.58 18.00
CA GLN A 401 -23.00 -6.24 16.60
C GLN A 401 -21.50 -6.21 16.35
N GLN A 402 -21.04 -6.85 15.26
CA GLN A 402 -19.65 -6.76 14.85
C GLN A 402 -19.39 -5.39 14.21
N ASN A 403 -18.28 -4.75 14.59
CA ASN A 403 -17.90 -3.43 14.11
C ASN A 403 -16.45 -3.47 13.61
N PHE A 404 -16.26 -3.11 12.34
CA PHE A 404 -14.97 -3.06 11.69
C PHE A 404 -14.68 -1.64 11.23
N THR A 405 -13.44 -1.20 11.41
CA THR A 405 -12.92 0.04 10.84
C THR A 405 -11.76 -0.30 9.92
N ILE A 406 -11.86 0.11 8.67
CA ILE A 406 -10.76 0.06 7.70
C ILE A 406 -10.22 1.48 7.62
N LEU A 407 -9.00 1.68 8.12
CA LEU A 407 -8.25 2.92 7.94
C LEU A 407 -7.20 2.69 6.85
N SER A 408 -7.20 3.54 5.83
CA SER A 408 -6.20 3.46 4.76
C SER A 408 -5.47 4.77 4.62
N THR A 409 -4.14 4.70 4.47
CA THR A 409 -3.21 5.83 4.41
C THR A 409 -1.97 5.45 3.61
N ASP A 410 -1.24 6.46 3.13
CA ASP A 410 0.08 6.30 2.54
C ASP A 410 1.25 6.37 3.53
N GLY A 411 0.98 6.61 4.83
CA GLY A 411 1.98 6.40 5.87
C GLY A 411 1.92 7.39 7.04
N PHE A 412 2.97 8.19 7.19
CA PHE A 412 3.28 8.90 8.44
C PHE A 412 2.17 9.86 8.88
N TRP A 413 1.78 9.77 10.15
CA TRP A 413 0.92 10.76 10.78
C TRP A 413 1.72 12.03 11.12
N ASN A 414 1.07 13.19 11.07
CA ASN A 414 1.70 14.48 11.36
C ASN A 414 0.82 15.40 12.23
N ASP A 415 -0.20 14.83 12.89
CA ASP A 415 -0.99 15.45 13.96
C ASP A 415 -1.21 14.45 15.11
N ALA A 416 -0.91 14.89 16.34
CA ALA A 416 -1.03 14.12 17.58
C ALA A 416 -2.39 14.28 18.27
N THR A 417 -3.35 14.98 17.67
CA THR A 417 -4.64 15.29 18.32
C THR A 417 -5.57 14.07 18.29
N ASN A 418 -5.73 13.38 19.41
CA ASN A 418 -6.61 12.24 19.56
C ASN A 418 -7.28 12.25 20.94
N TYR A 419 -8.49 11.69 21.02
CA TYR A 419 -9.31 11.69 22.23
C TYR A 419 -9.89 10.31 22.57
N ASP A 420 -10.00 10.01 23.86
CA ASP A 420 -10.66 8.81 24.37
C ASP A 420 -12.19 8.97 24.32
N LEU A 421 -12.95 8.04 24.89
CA LEU A 421 -14.41 8.12 24.96
C LEU A 421 -14.93 9.22 25.91
N ASN A 422 -14.09 9.71 26.81
CA ASN A 422 -14.44 10.74 27.80
C ASN A 422 -14.06 12.16 27.32
N GLY A 423 -13.33 12.30 26.21
CA GLY A 423 -12.84 13.62 25.76
C GLY A 423 -11.45 13.98 26.26
N ASN A 424 -10.75 13.06 26.93
CA ASN A 424 -9.37 13.28 27.33
C ASN A 424 -8.43 12.95 26.18
N LYS A 425 -7.27 13.61 26.13
CA LYS A 425 -6.24 13.28 25.14
C LYS A 425 -5.72 11.86 25.35
N VAL A 426 -5.58 11.11 24.26
CA VAL A 426 -4.98 9.77 24.30
C VAL A 426 -3.47 9.93 24.15
N ASN A 427 -2.77 9.91 25.29
CA ASN A 427 -1.30 9.90 25.35
C ASN A 427 -0.77 8.43 25.33
N ASN A 428 0.46 8.20 25.80
CA ASN A 428 1.08 6.89 26.04
C ASN A 428 0.33 6.08 27.14
N GLN A 429 -0.91 5.66 26.88
CA GLN A 429 -1.79 4.95 27.83
C GLN A 429 -1.22 3.58 28.23
N ASP A 430 -0.39 3.02 27.38
CA ASP A 430 0.44 1.83 27.55
C ASP A 430 1.71 2.07 28.37
N GLY A 431 2.12 3.32 28.63
CA GLY A 431 3.23 3.61 29.55
C GLY A 431 4.53 2.86 29.20
N ASP A 432 5.08 2.14 30.19
CA ASP A 432 6.24 1.26 30.05
C ASP A 432 5.85 -0.23 29.94
N GLN A 433 4.64 -0.55 29.48
CA GLN A 433 4.20 -1.94 29.36
C GLN A 433 5.22 -2.76 28.54
N PRO A 434 5.43 -4.05 28.85
CA PRO A 434 6.32 -4.89 28.07
C PRO A 434 5.75 -5.14 26.67
N ARG A 435 6.64 -5.46 25.72
CA ARG A 435 6.24 -5.90 24.37
C ARG A 435 5.20 -7.04 24.47
N PRO A 436 4.15 -7.05 23.63
CA PRO A 436 3.98 -6.27 22.39
C PRO A 436 3.33 -4.89 22.56
N TYR A 437 3.05 -4.44 23.79
CA TYR A 437 2.36 -3.18 24.04
C TYR A 437 3.29 -1.95 24.02
N ASN A 438 4.61 -2.15 24.01
CA ASN A 438 5.61 -1.08 24.00
C ASN A 438 5.97 -0.66 22.56
N ASP A 439 5.65 0.57 22.19
CA ASP A 439 6.04 1.18 20.89
C ASP A 439 7.47 1.78 20.90
N GLY A 440 8.24 1.55 21.97
CA GLY A 440 9.60 2.06 22.15
C GLY A 440 10.53 1.73 20.97
N ALA A 441 11.20 2.79 20.48
CA ALA A 441 12.10 2.79 19.33
C ALA A 441 13.29 1.83 19.50
N THR A 442 13.05 0.55 19.25
CA THR A 442 14.09 -0.39 18.83
C THR A 442 13.55 -1.07 17.59
N SER A 443 13.99 -0.58 16.42
CA SER A 443 13.73 -1.20 15.11
C SER A 443 14.24 -2.63 15.13
N THR A 444 13.36 -3.53 15.55
CA THR A 444 13.52 -4.95 15.38
C THR A 444 12.80 -5.22 14.08
N VAL A 445 13.59 -5.40 13.01
CA VAL A 445 13.07 -5.92 11.75
C VAL A 445 12.53 -7.30 12.06
N THR A 446 11.23 -7.38 12.33
CA THR A 446 10.54 -8.65 12.34
C THR A 446 10.30 -8.96 10.88
N GLU A 447 11.10 -9.86 10.34
CA GLU A 447 10.90 -10.42 9.01
C GLU A 447 9.62 -11.27 9.06
N ALA A 448 8.47 -10.61 8.92
CA ALA A 448 7.23 -11.32 8.68
C ALA A 448 7.30 -11.82 7.24
N THR A 449 7.37 -13.13 7.03
CA THR A 449 7.14 -13.71 5.71
C THR A 449 5.64 -13.56 5.42
N PRO A 450 5.20 -12.68 4.50
CA PRO A 450 3.81 -12.71 4.08
C PRO A 450 3.60 -14.03 3.33
N THR A 451 2.89 -14.98 3.92
CA THR A 451 2.29 -16.06 3.15
C THR A 451 1.17 -15.45 2.32
N SER A 452 1.53 -14.90 1.15
CA SER A 452 0.58 -14.68 0.08
C SER A 452 0.12 -16.04 -0.41
N SER A 453 -0.99 -16.54 0.13
CA SER A 453 -1.72 -17.61 -0.54
C SER A 453 -2.37 -17.00 -1.79
N THR A 454 -1.65 -16.99 -2.90
CA THR A 454 -2.30 -16.86 -4.20
C THR A 454 -3.12 -18.13 -4.37
N VAL A 455 -4.45 -18.03 -4.26
CA VAL A 455 -5.31 -19.11 -4.72
C VAL A 455 -5.21 -19.12 -6.24
N ARG A 456 -4.22 -19.82 -6.78
CA ARG A 456 -4.30 -20.33 -8.15
C ARG A 456 -5.25 -21.51 -8.08
N ASN A 457 -6.37 -21.42 -8.78
CA ASN A 457 -7.14 -22.60 -9.15
C ASN A 457 -6.31 -23.41 -10.14
N GLN A 458 -5.38 -24.21 -9.61
CA GLN A 458 -4.69 -25.25 -10.35
C GLN A 458 -5.13 -26.57 -9.73
N THR A 459 -5.82 -27.38 -10.52
CA THR A 459 -6.19 -28.74 -10.15
C THR A 459 -4.92 -29.56 -10.04
N ASP A 460 -4.48 -29.89 -8.82
CA ASP A 460 -3.41 -30.86 -8.61
C ASP A 460 -3.62 -31.73 -7.37
N THR A 461 -3.23 -32.99 -7.53
CA THR A 461 -3.54 -34.18 -6.73
C THR A 461 -2.99 -34.11 -5.29
N PRO A 462 -3.73 -34.53 -4.25
CA PRO A 462 -3.29 -34.39 -2.86
C PRO A 462 -2.11 -35.32 -2.52
N LYS A 463 -0.98 -34.74 -2.10
CA LYS A 463 0.06 -35.41 -1.31
C LYS A 463 -0.11 -35.04 0.16
N THR A 464 -0.23 -36.05 1.03
CA THR A 464 -0.27 -35.88 2.48
C THR A 464 1.14 -35.78 3.05
N VAL A 465 1.46 -34.66 3.71
CA VAL A 465 2.65 -34.52 4.56
C VAL A 465 2.18 -34.32 5.99
N THR A 466 2.73 -35.09 6.93
CA THR A 466 2.48 -34.89 8.37
C THR A 466 3.44 -33.83 8.88
N ILE A 467 2.91 -32.73 9.38
CA ILE A 467 3.68 -31.65 10.03
C ILE A 467 3.31 -31.66 11.52
N LYS A 468 4.30 -31.75 12.40
CA LYS A 468 4.14 -31.56 13.85
C LYS A 468 4.07 -30.08 14.18
N TRP A 469 3.09 -29.69 14.98
CA TRP A 469 2.88 -28.32 15.44
C TRP A 469 3.08 -28.25 16.95
N SER A 470 3.88 -27.30 17.45
CA SER A 470 3.80 -26.89 18.85
C SER A 470 2.98 -25.61 18.94
N ARG A 471 1.98 -25.60 19.83
CA ARG A 471 1.19 -24.41 20.14
C ARG A 471 1.38 -24.09 21.61
N ASP A 472 1.82 -22.87 21.91
CA ASP A 472 1.76 -22.33 23.26
C ASP A 472 0.33 -21.83 23.51
N SER A 473 -0.40 -22.50 24.40
CA SER A 473 -1.71 -22.04 24.87
C SER A 473 -1.57 -21.40 26.24
N ILE A 474 -1.81 -20.09 26.33
CA ILE A 474 -1.94 -19.38 27.60
C ILE A 474 -3.40 -19.47 28.01
N THR A 475 -3.69 -20.20 29.10
CA THR A 475 -5.03 -20.23 29.69
C THR A 475 -5.04 -19.34 30.93
N THR A 476 -5.84 -18.29 30.90
CA THR A 476 -6.09 -17.43 32.06
C THR A 476 -7.40 -17.84 32.72
N ASP A 477 -7.32 -18.56 33.84
CA ASP A 477 -8.50 -18.87 34.64
C ASP A 477 -8.78 -17.77 35.66
N ALA A 478 -10.04 -17.34 35.72
CA ALA A 478 -10.53 -16.36 36.68
C ALA A 478 -11.33 -17.05 37.78
N THR A 479 -10.69 -17.49 38.85
CA THR A 479 -11.42 -17.75 40.11
C THR A 479 -11.60 -16.46 40.88
N LYS A 480 -12.87 -16.10 41.14
CA LYS A 480 -13.27 -14.94 41.92
C LYS A 480 -12.92 -15.16 43.39
N GLY A 481 -11.73 -14.75 43.81
CA GLY A 481 -11.36 -14.67 45.23
C GLY A 481 -12.18 -13.60 45.93
N GLY A 482 -12.86 -13.97 47.03
CA GLY A 482 -13.60 -13.05 47.87
C GLY A 482 -12.66 -12.10 48.61
N GLY A 483 -12.70 -10.81 48.27
CA GLY A 483 -11.91 -9.78 48.94
C GLY A 483 -12.02 -8.45 48.20
N THR A 484 -12.31 -7.39 48.95
CA THR A 484 -12.60 -6.03 48.47
C THR A 484 -11.51 -5.48 47.55
N CYS A 485 -11.97 -4.87 46.45
CA CYS A 485 -11.18 -4.30 45.37
C CYS A 485 -10.02 -3.44 45.87
N THR A 486 -8.77 -3.81 45.58
CA THR A 486 -7.68 -2.82 45.31
C THR A 486 -6.40 -3.37 44.69
N ASN A 487 -6.13 -4.68 44.60
CA ASN A 487 -4.95 -5.16 43.84
C ASN A 487 -5.22 -6.55 43.23
N LYS A 488 -5.35 -6.66 41.91
CA LYS A 488 -5.47 -7.97 41.22
C LYS A 488 -4.17 -8.30 40.48
N LYS A 489 -3.30 -9.07 41.12
CA LYS A 489 -2.29 -9.88 40.42
C LYS A 489 -2.94 -11.20 40.01
N TYR A 490 -2.90 -11.55 38.73
CA TYR A 490 -3.34 -12.85 38.24
C TYR A 490 -2.19 -13.86 38.31
N ARG A 491 -2.47 -15.12 38.68
CA ARG A 491 -1.50 -16.20 38.62
C ARG A 491 -1.55 -16.82 37.22
N VAL A 492 -0.48 -16.65 36.46
CA VAL A 492 -0.28 -17.31 35.15
C VAL A 492 0.50 -18.60 35.38
N THR A 493 0.02 -19.71 34.84
CA THR A 493 0.76 -20.98 34.83
C THR A 493 0.94 -21.41 33.38
N THR A 494 2.18 -21.62 32.96
CA THR A 494 2.53 -22.11 31.62
C THR A 494 2.69 -23.62 31.68
N GLN A 495 2.03 -24.34 30.78
CA GLN A 495 2.21 -25.79 30.65
C GLN A 495 2.44 -26.13 29.17
N ASN A 496 3.52 -26.85 28.89
CA ASN A 496 3.85 -27.30 27.55
C ASN A 496 3.10 -28.60 27.26
N GLN A 497 2.40 -28.67 26.13
CA GLN A 497 1.81 -29.90 25.63
C GLN A 497 2.37 -30.22 24.24
N PHE A 498 2.71 -31.49 24.03
CA PHE A 498 3.25 -32.01 22.77
C PHE A 498 2.19 -32.89 22.10
N TYR A 499 1.92 -32.65 20.81
CA TYR A 499 1.04 -33.48 19.98
C TYR A 499 1.82 -34.07 18.80
#